data_AF-A0A9P3INC1-F1
#
_entry.id   AF-A0A9P3INC1-F1
#
_cell.length_a   1.000
_cell.length_b   1.000
_cell.length_c   1.000
_cell.angle_alpha   90.00
_cell.angle_beta   90.00
_cell.angle_gamma   90.00
#
_symmetry.space_group_name_H-M   'P 1'
#
loop_
_entity.id
_entity.type
_entity.pdbx_description
1 polymer ?
#
loop_
_entity_poly.entity_id
_entity_poly.type
_entity_poly.pdbx_seq_one_letter_code
_entity_poly.pdbx_strand_id
1 'polypeptide(L)'
;MEIVHLLLDFTLLPVSIAFLFFIAPLVAAMRFASWAYGLFFPEDVRGKVVIITGASSGIGQEAARVYAQKGARLVLAGRREEELRRTADMCKLEGAEARVALVDVTVAAECEKLVSDTIAAFGRLDHLFNNAGMAHSFYMEEARNTEVAQVMDVNFWGAIYPTFYALPHLRRSQGHIVVTSSVASFIPYPRMAIYNASKVALVNFFDTLRVEVGDEVGITVATLGWTESEMTAGKFVTAEGRVSWDKEQRDWRPLRGVRLLL
;
A
#
# COMPACT_ATOMS: atom_id res chain seq x y z
N MET A 1 -1.11 -45.79 -14.94
CA MET A 1 -1.46 -44.36 -14.82
C MET A 1 -2.71 -44.19 -13.95
N GLU A 2 -3.87 -44.77 -14.29
CA GLU A 2 -5.11 -44.62 -13.49
C GLU A 2 -5.02 -45.08 -12.02
N ILE A 3 -4.42 -46.26 -11.74
CA ILE A 3 -4.31 -46.78 -10.36
C ILE A 3 -3.44 -45.88 -9.47
N VAL A 4 -2.41 -45.24 -10.04
CA VAL A 4 -1.52 -44.34 -9.31
C VAL A 4 -2.24 -43.03 -8.97
N HIS A 5 -3.04 -42.49 -9.90
CA HIS A 5 -3.89 -41.33 -9.63
C HIS A 5 -4.97 -41.65 -8.59
N LEU A 6 -5.62 -42.82 -8.67
CA LEU A 6 -6.62 -43.25 -7.70
C LEU A 6 -6.05 -43.40 -6.29
N LEU A 7 -4.84 -43.97 -6.15
CA LEU A 7 -4.13 -44.08 -4.87
C LEU A 7 -3.68 -42.72 -4.35
N LEU A 8 -3.16 -41.84 -5.21
CA LEU A 8 -2.78 -40.48 -4.84
C LEU A 8 -4.00 -39.70 -4.36
N ASP A 9 -5.14 -39.71 -5.06
CA ASP A 9 -6.31 -38.95 -4.64
C ASP A 9 -6.89 -39.48 -3.32
N PHE A 10 -6.89 -40.80 -3.10
CA PHE A 10 -7.43 -41.41 -1.88
C PHE A 10 -6.52 -41.24 -0.65
N THR A 11 -5.21 -41.08 -0.85
CA THR A 11 -4.24 -40.95 0.26
C THR A 11 -3.77 -39.52 0.48
N LEU A 12 -3.49 -38.79 -0.59
CA LEU A 12 -2.94 -37.44 -0.53
C LEU A 12 -3.98 -36.45 -0.01
N LEU A 13 -5.23 -36.53 -0.49
CA LEU A 13 -6.28 -35.59 -0.08
C LEU A 13 -6.59 -35.69 1.44
N PRO A 14 -6.83 -36.88 2.03
CA PRO A 14 -7.07 -36.97 3.48
C PRO A 14 -5.84 -36.59 4.31
N VAL A 15 -4.63 -36.93 3.85
CA VAL A 15 -3.38 -36.54 4.52
C VAL A 15 -3.20 -35.03 4.47
N SER A 16 -3.43 -34.37 3.34
CA SER A 16 -3.37 -32.91 3.22
C SER A 16 -4.43 -32.22 4.08
N ILE A 17 -5.66 -32.74 4.13
CA ILE A 17 -6.73 -32.19 4.99
C ILE A 17 -6.37 -32.34 6.47
N ALA A 18 -5.87 -33.51 6.89
CA ALA A 18 -5.40 -33.73 8.26
C ALA A 18 -4.24 -32.77 8.60
N PHE A 19 -3.28 -32.61 7.69
CA PHE A 19 -2.14 -31.72 7.86
C PHE A 19 -2.57 -30.25 8.01
N LEU A 20 -3.54 -29.79 7.20
CA LEU A 20 -4.14 -28.47 7.34
C LEU A 20 -4.87 -28.30 8.68
N PHE A 21 -5.58 -29.34 9.15
CA PHE A 21 -6.28 -29.32 10.43
C PHE A 21 -5.34 -29.14 11.63
N PHE A 22 -4.10 -29.64 11.55
CA PHE A 22 -3.11 -29.49 12.64
C PHE A 22 -2.21 -28.27 12.47
N ILE A 23 -1.81 -27.92 11.24
CA ILE A 23 -0.92 -26.79 10.98
C ILE A 23 -1.65 -25.46 11.06
N ALA A 24 -2.88 -25.37 10.52
CA ALA A 24 -3.59 -24.09 10.48
C ALA A 24 -3.83 -23.51 11.88
N PRO A 25 -4.26 -24.29 12.91
CA PRO A 25 -4.38 -23.77 14.27
C PRO A 25 -3.03 -23.37 14.87
N LEU A 26 -1.95 -24.10 14.59
CA LEU A 26 -0.62 -23.78 15.08
C LEU A 26 -0.10 -22.47 14.47
N VAL A 27 -0.24 -22.30 13.14
CA VAL A 27 0.12 -21.05 12.45
C VAL A 27 -0.77 -19.90 12.93
N ALA A 28 -2.07 -20.13 13.11
CA ALA A 28 -2.98 -19.13 13.66
C ALA A 28 -2.57 -18.73 15.09
N ALA A 29 -2.21 -19.68 15.94
CA ALA A 29 -1.73 -19.43 17.30
C ALA A 29 -0.41 -18.66 17.30
N MET A 30 0.54 -19.01 16.43
CA MET A 30 1.81 -18.28 16.28
C MET A 30 1.57 -16.84 15.78
N ARG A 31 0.71 -16.65 14.79
CA ARG A 31 0.34 -15.31 14.29
C ARG A 31 -0.39 -14.50 15.34
N PHE A 32 -1.28 -15.13 16.11
CA PHE A 32 -1.97 -14.48 17.23
C PHE A 32 -0.98 -14.09 18.34
N ALA A 33 -0.02 -14.96 18.68
CA ALA A 33 1.02 -14.67 19.66
C ALA A 33 1.93 -13.53 19.20
N SER A 34 2.33 -13.51 17.92
CA SER A 34 3.11 -12.41 17.33
C SER A 34 2.32 -11.10 17.30
N TRP A 35 1.03 -11.14 16.94
CA TRP A 35 0.14 -9.99 17.02
C TRP A 35 0.00 -9.47 18.46
N ALA A 36 -0.24 -10.36 19.41
CA ALA A 36 -0.35 -10.02 20.82
C ALA A 36 0.96 -9.43 21.35
N TYR A 37 2.11 -9.99 20.97
CA TYR A 37 3.42 -9.45 21.30
C TYR A 37 3.58 -8.01 20.78
N GLY A 38 3.16 -7.73 19.54
CA GLY A 38 3.19 -6.38 18.97
C GLY A 38 2.31 -5.36 19.70
N LEU A 39 1.27 -5.79 20.41
CA LEU A 39 0.47 -4.90 21.26
C LEU A 39 1.23 -4.44 22.51
N PHE A 40 2.08 -5.31 23.06
CA PHE A 40 2.86 -5.01 24.26
C PHE A 40 4.20 -4.33 23.94
N PHE A 41 4.74 -4.55 22.74
CA PHE A 41 6.01 -3.99 22.28
C PHE A 41 5.83 -3.21 20.98
N PRO A 42 5.16 -2.04 21.03
CA PRO A 42 5.01 -1.20 19.86
C PRO A 42 6.38 -0.66 19.43
N GLU A 43 6.57 -0.56 18.13
CA GLU A 43 7.76 0.10 17.58
C GLU A 43 7.81 1.58 18.00
N ASP A 44 8.95 2.02 18.54
CA ASP A 44 9.19 3.43 18.83
C ASP A 44 9.70 4.13 17.56
N VAL A 45 8.93 5.10 17.09
CA VAL A 45 9.23 5.89 15.88
C VAL A 45 9.71 7.30 16.21
N ARG A 46 9.92 7.62 17.49
CA ARG A 46 10.39 8.94 17.92
C ARG A 46 11.76 9.24 17.30
N GLY A 47 11.87 10.39 16.64
CA GLY A 47 13.08 10.84 15.97
C GLY A 47 13.42 10.11 14.66
N LYS A 48 12.70 9.03 14.32
CA LYS A 48 12.83 8.35 13.03
C LYS A 48 12.41 9.28 11.88
N VAL A 49 13.07 9.14 10.73
CA VAL A 49 12.80 9.90 9.51
C VAL A 49 11.91 9.06 8.60
N VAL A 50 10.74 9.60 8.26
CA VAL A 50 9.70 8.89 7.53
C VAL A 50 9.32 9.65 6.26
N ILE A 51 9.46 9.00 5.10
CA ILE A 51 8.88 9.49 3.85
C ILE A 51 7.48 8.91 3.70
N ILE A 52 6.49 9.73 3.40
CA ILE A 52 5.11 9.30 3.11
C ILE A 52 4.70 9.82 1.73
N THR A 53 4.49 8.91 0.77
CA THR A 53 3.98 9.27 -0.55
C THR A 53 2.45 9.33 -0.53
N GLY A 54 1.87 10.25 -1.31
CA GLY A 54 0.42 10.47 -1.29
C GLY A 54 -0.06 11.07 0.04
N ALA A 55 0.80 11.81 0.76
CA ALA A 55 0.48 12.40 2.06
C ALA A 55 -0.57 13.51 2.02
N SER A 56 -0.97 13.96 0.82
CA SER A 56 -1.90 15.08 0.63
C SER A 56 -3.35 14.84 1.07
N SER A 57 -3.80 13.60 1.26
CA SER A 57 -5.15 13.31 1.78
C SER A 57 -5.29 11.87 2.25
N GLY A 58 -6.44 11.57 2.86
CA GLY A 58 -6.87 10.21 3.19
C GLY A 58 -5.88 9.49 4.10
N ILE A 59 -5.60 8.22 3.78
CA ILE A 59 -4.73 7.35 4.59
C ILE A 59 -3.33 7.95 4.77
N GLY A 60 -2.75 8.57 3.73
CA GLY A 60 -1.42 9.17 3.81
C GLY A 60 -1.36 10.35 4.78
N GLN A 61 -2.38 11.21 4.77
CA GLN A 61 -2.51 12.33 5.69
C GLN A 61 -2.71 11.87 7.14
N GLU A 62 -3.61 10.92 7.38
CA GLU A 62 -3.84 10.38 8.72
C GLU A 62 -2.63 9.63 9.26
N ALA A 63 -1.93 8.88 8.40
CA ALA A 63 -0.68 8.26 8.78
C ALA A 63 0.39 9.28 9.16
N ALA A 64 0.51 10.38 8.40
CA ALA A 64 1.40 11.49 8.75
C ALA A 64 1.07 12.06 10.14
N ARG A 65 -0.22 12.29 10.43
CA ARG A 65 -0.67 12.75 11.75
C ARG A 65 -0.29 11.76 12.86
N VAL A 66 -0.51 10.47 12.66
CA VAL A 66 -0.18 9.43 13.66
C VAL A 66 1.34 9.31 13.89
N TYR A 67 2.14 9.36 12.84
CA TYR A 67 3.60 9.40 12.98
C TYR A 67 4.07 10.69 13.70
N ALA A 68 3.44 11.83 13.40
CA ALA A 68 3.75 13.10 14.05
C ALA A 68 3.48 13.05 15.56
N GLN A 69 2.31 12.52 15.96
CA GLN A 69 1.95 12.31 17.37
C GLN A 69 2.94 11.42 18.13
N LYS A 70 3.64 10.53 17.42
CA LYS A 70 4.68 9.65 17.98
C LYS A 70 6.08 10.27 17.94
N GLY A 71 6.21 11.51 17.46
CA GLY A 71 7.48 12.26 17.44
C GLY A 71 8.41 11.90 16.30
N ALA A 72 7.91 11.33 15.20
CA ALA A 72 8.69 11.11 13.99
C ALA A 72 8.98 12.44 13.26
N ARG A 73 10.01 12.45 12.41
CA ARG A 73 10.32 13.53 11.47
C ARG A 73 9.84 13.13 10.08
N LEU A 74 9.08 13.99 9.43
CA LEU A 74 8.28 13.63 8.26
C LEU A 74 8.75 14.33 6.99
N VAL A 75 8.75 13.59 5.89
CA VAL A 75 8.81 14.10 4.53
C VAL A 75 7.53 13.70 3.83
N LEU A 76 6.67 14.70 3.58
CA LEU A 76 5.35 14.54 3.01
C LEU A 76 5.43 14.76 1.50
N ALA A 77 5.33 13.67 0.75
CA ALA A 77 5.52 13.66 -0.70
C ALA A 77 4.19 13.56 -1.46
N GLY A 78 4.06 14.35 -2.53
CA GLY A 78 2.93 14.29 -3.46
C GLY A 78 2.89 15.50 -4.39
N ARG A 79 1.83 15.60 -5.19
CA ARG A 79 1.73 16.62 -6.26
C ARG A 79 0.94 17.88 -5.87
N ARG A 80 0.12 17.80 -4.81
CA ARG A 80 -0.77 18.88 -4.37
C ARG A 80 -0.13 19.69 -3.27
N GLU A 81 0.57 20.76 -3.62
CA GLU A 81 1.36 21.55 -2.67
C GLU A 81 0.54 22.08 -1.50
N GLU A 82 -0.61 22.70 -1.76
CA GLU A 82 -1.43 23.31 -0.72
C GLU A 82 -1.91 22.28 0.31
N GLU A 83 -2.37 21.12 -0.15
CA GLU A 83 -2.83 20.04 0.73
C GLU A 83 -1.68 19.39 1.52
N LEU A 84 -0.49 19.30 0.92
CA LEU A 84 0.71 18.86 1.64
C LEU A 84 1.10 19.87 2.72
N ARG A 85 1.03 21.17 2.44
CA ARG A 85 1.28 22.22 3.44
C ARG A 85 0.29 22.15 4.60
N ARG A 86 -1.01 21.97 4.32
CA ARG A 86 -2.03 21.75 5.37
C ARG A 86 -1.72 20.53 6.23
N THR A 87 -1.31 19.42 5.59
CA THR A 87 -0.89 18.21 6.31
C THR A 87 0.37 18.44 7.14
N ALA A 88 1.34 19.19 6.61
CA ALA A 88 2.55 19.54 7.34
C ALA A 88 2.25 20.40 8.56
N ASP A 89 1.35 21.39 8.42
CA ASP A 89 0.95 22.26 9.53
C ASP A 89 0.20 21.48 10.61
N MET A 90 -0.67 20.54 10.22
CA MET A 90 -1.28 19.58 11.14
C MET A 90 -0.22 18.77 11.91
N CYS A 91 0.81 18.25 11.23
CA CYS A 91 1.89 17.50 11.87
C CYS A 91 2.73 18.38 12.81
N LYS A 92 2.95 19.65 12.47
CA LYS A 92 3.67 20.60 13.33
C LYS A 92 2.89 20.92 14.61
N LEU A 93 1.56 20.98 14.55
CA LEU A 93 0.71 21.14 15.74
C LEU A 93 0.87 19.98 16.72
N GLU A 94 1.18 18.79 16.21
CA GLU A 94 1.51 17.61 17.02
C GLU A 94 2.99 17.59 17.50
N GLY A 95 3.76 18.64 17.21
CA GLY A 95 5.15 18.80 17.64
C GLY A 95 6.20 18.14 16.74
N ALA A 96 5.82 17.64 15.57
CA ALA A 96 6.73 17.00 14.63
C ALA A 96 7.38 17.99 13.64
N GLU A 97 8.62 17.70 13.23
CA GLU A 97 9.20 18.34 12.04
C GLU A 97 8.59 17.69 10.80
N ALA A 98 7.94 18.49 9.95
CA ALA A 98 7.34 18.02 8.70
C ALA A 98 7.78 18.89 7.52
N ARG A 99 8.39 18.27 6.52
CA ARG A 99 8.85 18.89 5.27
C ARG A 99 7.95 18.46 4.12
N VAL A 100 7.62 19.41 3.24
CA VAL A 100 6.85 19.14 2.02
C VAL A 100 7.80 18.86 0.88
N ALA A 101 7.53 17.81 0.10
CA ALA A 101 8.25 17.48 -1.12
C ALA A 101 7.24 17.34 -2.28
N LEU A 102 7.39 18.20 -3.29
CA LEU A 102 6.62 18.07 -4.53
C LEU A 102 7.26 17.00 -5.40
N VAL A 103 6.53 15.90 -5.57
CA VAL A 103 7.01 14.70 -6.25
C VAL A 103 5.87 14.04 -7.00
N ASP A 104 6.07 13.79 -8.28
CA ASP A 104 5.34 12.78 -9.03
C ASP A 104 6.07 11.43 -8.89
N VAL A 105 5.42 10.50 -8.18
CA VAL A 105 5.98 9.17 -7.92
C VAL A 105 6.17 8.34 -9.19
N THR A 106 5.52 8.72 -10.32
CA THR A 106 5.71 8.06 -11.61
C THR A 106 7.01 8.46 -12.31
N VAL A 107 7.71 9.48 -11.80
CA VAL A 107 8.96 9.99 -12.36
C VAL A 107 10.12 9.53 -11.49
N ALA A 108 10.91 8.56 -12.01
CA ALA A 108 12.02 7.96 -11.26
C ALA A 108 13.04 9.00 -10.75
N ALA A 109 13.41 9.98 -11.57
CA ALA A 109 14.34 11.04 -11.19
C ALA A 109 13.83 11.93 -10.03
N GLU A 110 12.51 12.15 -9.95
CA GLU A 110 11.92 12.88 -8.82
C GLU A 110 11.92 12.03 -7.54
N CYS A 111 11.74 10.72 -7.66
CA CYS A 111 11.86 9.79 -6.54
C CYS A 111 13.30 9.68 -6.02
N GLU A 112 14.28 9.68 -6.93
CA GLU A 112 15.71 9.74 -6.57
C GLU A 112 16.00 11.02 -5.78
N LYS A 113 15.55 12.16 -6.32
CA LYS A 113 15.71 13.47 -5.68
C LYS A 113 15.03 13.51 -4.30
N LEU A 114 13.82 12.96 -4.17
CA LEU A 114 13.11 12.86 -2.88
C LEU A 114 13.95 12.16 -1.81
N VAL A 115 14.54 11.01 -2.14
CA VAL A 115 15.38 10.25 -1.21
C VAL A 115 16.68 11.01 -0.93
N SER A 116 17.37 11.48 -1.98
CA SER A 116 18.58 12.30 -1.88
C SER A 116 18.41 13.48 -0.93
N ASP A 117 17.36 14.29 -1.14
CA ASP A 117 17.09 15.48 -0.33
C ASP A 117 16.74 15.12 1.11
N THR A 118 16.05 13.99 1.32
CA THR A 118 15.77 13.48 2.67
C THR A 118 17.06 13.12 3.40
N ILE A 119 17.98 12.42 2.73
CA ILE A 119 19.27 12.05 3.30
C ILE A 119 20.13 13.29 3.55
N ALA A 120 20.13 14.27 2.64
CA ALA A 120 20.84 15.53 2.83
C ALA A 120 20.29 16.33 4.03
N ALA A 121 18.98 16.34 4.23
CA ALA A 121 18.33 17.10 5.30
C ALA A 121 18.46 16.42 6.68
N PHE A 122 18.36 15.10 6.75
CA PHE A 122 18.25 14.38 8.02
C PHE A 122 19.38 13.38 8.31
N GLY A 123 20.24 13.09 7.33
CA GLY A 123 21.35 12.13 7.42
C GLY A 123 20.92 10.66 7.41
N ARG A 124 19.62 10.36 7.42
CA ARG A 124 19.07 9.00 7.49
C ARG A 124 17.66 8.93 6.90
N LEU A 125 17.24 7.72 6.59
CA LEU A 125 15.86 7.36 6.25
C LEU A 125 15.53 6.08 7.00
N ASP A 126 14.46 6.09 7.80
CA ASP A 126 14.09 4.96 8.63
C ASP A 126 12.85 4.26 8.09
N HIS A 127 11.81 5.01 7.69
CA HIS A 127 10.58 4.42 7.16
C HIS A 127 10.24 5.01 5.80
N LEU A 128 9.87 4.16 4.84
CA LEU A 128 9.27 4.56 3.58
C LEU A 128 7.83 4.05 3.52
N PHE A 129 6.87 4.97 3.51
CA PHE A 129 5.47 4.63 3.32
C PHE A 129 5.03 4.94 1.88
N ASN A 130 5.01 3.90 1.06
CA ASN A 130 4.46 3.91 -0.30
C ASN A 130 2.93 3.84 -0.25
N ASN A 131 2.29 4.99 -0.14
CA ASN A 131 0.84 5.11 -0.04
C ASN A 131 0.17 5.74 -1.28
N ALA A 132 0.91 6.49 -2.09
CA ALA A 132 0.38 7.08 -3.32
C ALA A 132 -0.37 6.05 -4.17
N GLY A 133 -1.58 6.39 -4.60
CA GLY A 133 -2.42 5.48 -5.35
C GLY A 133 -3.64 6.17 -5.95
N MET A 134 -4.18 5.56 -7.00
CA MET A 134 -5.41 5.97 -7.65
C MET A 134 -6.22 4.75 -8.09
N ALA A 135 -7.52 4.93 -8.24
CA ALA A 135 -8.44 3.91 -8.71
C ALA A 135 -9.15 4.41 -9.97
N HIS A 136 -9.80 3.47 -10.67
CA HIS A 136 -10.65 3.73 -11.81
C HIS A 136 -11.95 2.93 -11.67
N SER A 137 -12.97 3.30 -12.43
CA SER A 137 -14.27 2.61 -12.40
C SER A 137 -14.95 2.62 -13.77
N PHE A 138 -14.54 1.69 -14.62
CA PHE A 138 -15.15 1.41 -15.92
C PHE A 138 -14.91 -0.04 -16.36
N TYR A 139 -15.77 -0.56 -17.23
CA TYR A 139 -15.47 -1.81 -17.93
C TYR A 139 -14.38 -1.59 -18.98
N MET A 140 -13.52 -2.58 -19.21
CA MET A 140 -12.41 -2.40 -20.16
C MET A 140 -12.88 -2.08 -21.59
N GLU A 141 -14.08 -2.53 -21.99
CA GLU A 141 -14.71 -2.17 -23.26
C GLU A 141 -15.13 -0.68 -23.34
N GLU A 142 -15.32 -0.02 -22.19
CA GLU A 142 -15.65 1.40 -22.11
C GLU A 142 -14.40 2.27 -22.23
N ALA A 143 -13.19 1.73 -22.03
CA ALA A 143 -11.95 2.50 -22.07
C ALA A 143 -11.68 3.07 -23.48
N ARG A 144 -11.56 4.38 -23.59
CA ARG A 144 -11.38 5.09 -24.87
C ARG A 144 -9.96 5.60 -25.09
N ASN A 145 -9.14 5.60 -24.06
CA ASN A 145 -7.79 6.14 -24.06
C ASN A 145 -6.84 5.23 -23.28
N THR A 146 -5.62 5.08 -23.76
CA THR A 146 -4.53 4.35 -23.07
C THR A 146 -4.07 5.04 -21.79
N GLU A 147 -4.41 6.32 -21.58
CA GLU A 147 -4.16 7.04 -20.33
C GLU A 147 -4.68 6.32 -19.08
N VAL A 148 -5.61 5.38 -19.21
CA VAL A 148 -6.02 4.50 -18.10
C VAL A 148 -4.87 3.67 -17.52
N ALA A 149 -3.77 3.48 -18.27
CA ALA A 149 -2.54 2.83 -17.81
C ALA A 149 -1.86 3.58 -16.66
N GLN A 150 -2.12 4.89 -16.50
CA GLN A 150 -1.58 5.70 -15.40
C GLN A 150 -1.89 5.12 -14.02
N VAL A 151 -2.97 4.32 -13.89
CA VAL A 151 -3.30 3.62 -12.65
C VAL A 151 -2.18 2.64 -12.27
N MET A 152 -1.60 1.93 -13.24
CA MET A 152 -0.46 1.06 -13.02
C MET A 152 0.80 1.88 -12.70
N ASP A 153 1.02 2.98 -13.41
CA ASP A 153 2.19 3.84 -13.19
C ASP A 153 2.21 4.40 -11.77
N VAL A 154 1.08 4.93 -11.29
CA VAL A 154 0.99 5.47 -9.93
C VAL A 154 1.02 4.35 -8.88
N ASN A 155 0.22 3.30 -9.06
CA ASN A 155 0.06 2.30 -8.00
C ASN A 155 1.28 1.38 -7.89
N PHE A 156 1.86 0.93 -9.01
CA PHE A 156 2.95 -0.03 -9.02
C PHE A 156 4.30 0.67 -9.09
N TRP A 157 4.57 1.37 -10.20
CA TRP A 157 5.86 2.05 -10.38
C TRP A 157 6.10 3.15 -9.35
N GLY A 158 5.03 3.86 -8.95
CA GLY A 158 5.07 4.87 -7.90
C GLY A 158 5.45 4.36 -6.51
N ALA A 159 5.36 3.05 -6.25
CA ALA A 159 5.90 2.44 -5.04
C ALA A 159 7.33 1.89 -5.25
N ILE A 160 7.63 1.42 -6.47
CA ILE A 160 8.92 0.80 -6.80
C ILE A 160 10.03 1.85 -6.90
N TYR A 161 9.81 2.98 -7.58
CA TYR A 161 10.87 3.98 -7.74
C TYR A 161 11.36 4.52 -6.40
N PRO A 162 10.52 4.99 -5.46
CA PRO A 162 10.99 5.41 -4.15
C PRO A 162 11.70 4.28 -3.40
N THR A 163 11.19 3.04 -3.49
CA THR A 163 11.80 1.86 -2.86
C THR A 163 13.20 1.61 -3.39
N PHE A 164 13.38 1.63 -4.70
CA PHE A 164 14.66 1.39 -5.35
C PHE A 164 15.75 2.32 -4.82
N TYR A 165 15.48 3.62 -4.73
CA TYR A 165 16.44 4.61 -4.23
C TYR A 165 16.57 4.59 -2.70
N ALA A 166 15.50 4.28 -1.96
CA ALA A 166 15.52 4.23 -0.50
C ALA A 166 16.23 3.00 0.08
N LEU A 167 16.23 1.87 -0.65
CA LEU A 167 16.64 0.57 -0.12
C LEU A 167 18.04 0.55 0.51
N PRO A 168 19.10 1.16 -0.09
CA PRO A 168 20.41 1.19 0.56
C PRO A 168 20.43 1.96 1.88
N HIS A 169 19.59 2.98 2.02
CA HIS A 169 19.49 3.79 3.23
C HIS A 169 18.68 3.09 4.31
N LEU A 170 17.60 2.41 3.91
CA LEU A 170 16.79 1.58 4.80
C LEU A 170 17.59 0.40 5.37
N ARG A 171 18.45 -0.24 4.56
CA ARG A 171 19.37 -1.27 5.07
C ARG A 171 20.29 -0.74 6.18
N ARG A 172 20.85 0.47 5.99
CA ARG A 172 21.76 1.08 6.98
C ARG A 172 21.05 1.46 8.28
N SER A 173 19.78 1.84 8.22
CA SER A 173 18.98 2.19 9.39
C SER A 173 18.26 1.02 10.03
N GLN A 174 18.33 -0.19 9.43
CA GLN A 174 17.43 -1.30 9.71
C GLN A 174 15.97 -0.85 9.69
N GLY A 175 15.65 -0.08 8.64
CA GLY A 175 14.40 0.61 8.45
C GLY A 175 13.26 -0.29 7.97
N HIS A 176 12.13 0.35 7.66
CA HIS A 176 10.89 -0.33 7.33
C HIS A 176 10.22 0.25 6.08
N ILE A 177 9.74 -0.61 5.20
CA ILE A 177 8.88 -0.23 4.06
C ILE A 177 7.46 -0.61 4.38
N VAL A 178 6.55 0.35 4.31
CA VAL A 178 5.11 0.12 4.37
C VAL A 178 4.54 0.40 2.99
N VAL A 179 3.69 -0.49 2.47
CA VAL A 179 3.00 -0.29 1.19
C VAL A 179 1.50 -0.43 1.35
N THR A 180 0.75 0.53 0.81
CA THR A 180 -0.71 0.49 0.80
C THR A 180 -1.20 -0.39 -0.35
N SER A 181 -1.62 -1.61 0.00
CA SER A 181 -2.35 -2.50 -0.89
C SER A 181 -3.86 -2.40 -0.64
N SER A 182 -4.65 -3.32 -1.17
CA SER A 182 -6.10 -3.35 -1.05
C SER A 182 -6.62 -4.78 -1.04
N VAL A 183 -7.79 -5.01 -0.44
CA VAL A 183 -8.58 -6.25 -0.58
C VAL A 183 -8.84 -6.63 -2.05
N ALA A 184 -8.78 -5.65 -2.96
CA ALA A 184 -8.79 -5.85 -4.41
C ALA A 184 -7.66 -6.74 -4.95
N SER A 185 -6.62 -7.00 -4.14
CA SER A 185 -5.54 -7.95 -4.47
C SER A 185 -5.98 -9.42 -4.32
N PHE A 186 -7.06 -9.67 -3.58
CA PHE A 186 -7.57 -11.01 -3.32
C PHE A 186 -8.94 -11.23 -3.96
N ILE A 187 -9.74 -10.16 -4.04
CA ILE A 187 -11.12 -10.20 -4.54
C ILE A 187 -11.19 -9.34 -5.80
N PRO A 188 -11.48 -9.91 -6.98
CA PRO A 188 -11.60 -9.15 -8.21
C PRO A 188 -12.92 -8.38 -8.24
N TYR A 189 -12.87 -7.08 -7.95
CA TYR A 189 -14.04 -6.21 -8.10
C TYR A 189 -14.28 -5.86 -9.58
N PRO A 190 -15.52 -5.98 -10.09
CA PRO A 190 -15.87 -5.52 -11.43
C PRO A 190 -15.56 -4.04 -11.63
N ARG A 191 -15.34 -3.63 -12.89
CA ARG A 191 -15.02 -2.25 -13.30
C ARG A 191 -13.69 -1.69 -12.76
N MET A 192 -12.85 -2.50 -12.11
CA MET A 192 -11.57 -2.07 -11.53
C MET A 192 -10.37 -2.89 -12.03
N ALA A 193 -10.44 -3.45 -13.23
CA ALA A 193 -9.47 -4.45 -13.73
C ALA A 193 -7.99 -4.04 -13.56
N ILE A 194 -7.60 -2.86 -14.07
CA ILE A 194 -6.22 -2.33 -13.93
C ILE A 194 -5.86 -2.06 -12.46
N TYR A 195 -6.78 -1.51 -11.66
CA TYR A 195 -6.56 -1.27 -10.23
C TYR A 195 -6.28 -2.58 -9.48
N ASN A 196 -7.14 -3.60 -9.67
CA ASN A 196 -6.96 -4.92 -9.08
C ASN A 196 -5.61 -5.52 -9.48
N ALA A 197 -5.28 -5.51 -10.78
CA ALA A 197 -4.01 -6.00 -11.28
C ALA A 197 -2.81 -5.28 -10.63
N SER A 198 -2.86 -3.95 -10.52
CA SER A 198 -1.78 -3.17 -9.89
C SER A 198 -1.59 -3.51 -8.41
N LYS A 199 -2.68 -3.77 -7.67
CA LYS A 199 -2.61 -4.13 -6.25
C LYS A 199 -2.12 -5.56 -6.05
N VAL A 200 -2.50 -6.52 -6.90
CA VAL A 200 -1.90 -7.87 -6.93
C VAL A 200 -0.40 -7.80 -7.22
N ALA A 201 0.00 -7.03 -8.23
CA ALA A 201 1.41 -6.87 -8.60
C ALA A 201 2.24 -6.30 -7.45
N LEU A 202 1.72 -5.31 -6.75
CA LEU A 202 2.35 -4.75 -5.54
C LEU A 202 2.58 -5.80 -4.45
N VAL A 203 1.56 -6.61 -4.13
CA VAL A 203 1.70 -7.66 -3.09
C VAL A 203 2.83 -8.60 -3.47
N ASN A 204 2.81 -9.13 -4.70
CA ASN A 204 3.81 -10.10 -5.14
C ASN A 204 5.23 -9.50 -5.14
N PHE A 205 5.38 -8.26 -5.63
CA PHE A 205 6.68 -7.57 -5.66
C PHE A 205 7.26 -7.41 -4.26
N PHE A 206 6.48 -6.88 -3.31
CA PHE A 206 6.98 -6.62 -1.95
C PHE A 206 7.14 -7.88 -1.11
N ASP A 207 6.36 -8.93 -1.36
CA ASP A 207 6.59 -10.25 -0.75
C ASP A 207 7.88 -10.89 -1.28
N THR A 208 8.15 -10.75 -2.58
CA THR A 208 9.43 -11.20 -3.17
C THR A 208 10.60 -10.41 -2.58
N LEU A 209 10.50 -9.08 -2.55
CA LEU A 209 11.53 -8.22 -1.97
C LEU A 209 11.79 -8.56 -0.49
N ARG A 210 10.75 -8.91 0.28
CA ARG A 210 10.91 -9.33 1.68
C ARG A 210 11.81 -10.55 1.82
N VAL A 211 11.70 -11.51 0.90
CA VAL A 211 12.58 -12.69 0.86
C VAL A 211 14.01 -12.31 0.47
N GLU A 212 14.17 -11.37 -0.47
CA GLU A 212 15.48 -10.92 -0.94
C GLU A 212 16.27 -10.10 0.09
N VAL A 213 15.59 -9.26 0.88
CA VAL A 213 16.24 -8.39 1.88
C VAL A 213 16.38 -9.05 3.26
N GLY A 214 15.64 -10.11 3.53
CA GLY A 214 15.65 -10.80 4.83
C GLY A 214 15.32 -9.85 5.99
N ASP A 215 16.11 -9.94 7.06
CA ASP A 215 15.92 -9.14 8.28
C ASP A 215 16.60 -7.76 8.21
N GLU A 216 17.23 -7.39 7.09
CA GLU A 216 17.91 -6.10 6.93
C GLU A 216 16.93 -4.92 6.84
N VAL A 217 15.74 -5.16 6.27
CA VAL A 217 14.69 -4.15 6.08
C VAL A 217 13.33 -4.79 6.33
N GLY A 218 12.57 -4.25 7.27
CA GLY A 218 11.20 -4.69 7.52
C GLY A 218 10.27 -4.31 6.36
N ILE A 219 9.35 -5.18 5.97
CA ILE A 219 8.37 -4.88 4.91
C ILE A 219 6.95 -5.25 5.35
N THR A 220 6.06 -4.26 5.41
CA THR A 220 4.63 -4.43 5.69
C THR A 220 3.79 -4.11 4.48
N VAL A 221 3.03 -5.10 4.01
CA VAL A 221 2.01 -4.91 2.97
C VAL A 221 0.67 -4.72 3.67
N ALA A 222 0.18 -3.47 3.70
CA ALA A 222 -1.08 -3.13 4.34
C ALA A 222 -2.24 -3.37 3.36
N THR A 223 -2.93 -4.50 3.48
CA THR A 223 -4.13 -4.80 2.69
C THR A 223 -5.35 -4.14 3.32
N LEU A 224 -5.71 -2.96 2.83
CA LEU A 224 -6.82 -2.19 3.39
C LEU A 224 -8.15 -2.56 2.74
N GLY A 225 -9.20 -2.59 3.56
CA GLY A 225 -10.59 -2.67 3.13
C GLY A 225 -11.14 -1.32 2.69
N TRP A 226 -12.46 -1.21 2.60
CA TRP A 226 -13.13 0.06 2.33
C TRP A 226 -12.85 1.06 3.45
N THR A 227 -12.22 2.18 3.11
CA THR A 227 -11.87 3.27 4.03
C THR A 227 -12.30 4.58 3.42
N GLU A 228 -13.07 5.38 4.17
CA GLU A 228 -13.55 6.67 3.68
C GLU A 228 -12.37 7.59 3.37
N SER A 229 -12.27 8.00 2.10
CA SER A 229 -11.23 8.88 1.58
C SER A 229 -11.73 9.55 0.30
N GLU A 230 -10.97 10.51 -0.24
CA GLU A 230 -11.27 11.09 -1.55
C GLU A 230 -11.45 10.04 -2.65
N MET A 231 -10.66 8.95 -2.59
CA MET A 231 -10.74 7.84 -3.56
C MET A 231 -12.10 7.16 -3.50
N THR A 232 -12.62 6.87 -2.31
CA THR A 232 -13.95 6.26 -2.17
C THR A 232 -15.10 7.27 -2.30
N ALA A 233 -14.80 8.56 -2.22
CA ALA A 233 -15.76 9.65 -2.37
C ALA A 233 -16.03 10.04 -3.84
N GLY A 234 -15.54 9.27 -4.82
CA GLY A 234 -15.82 9.48 -6.24
C GLY A 234 -14.64 9.97 -7.07
N LYS A 235 -13.44 10.07 -6.52
CA LYS A 235 -12.24 10.50 -7.26
C LYS A 235 -11.60 9.33 -7.99
N PHE A 236 -11.97 9.16 -9.27
CA PHE A 236 -11.53 8.04 -10.11
C PHE A 236 -10.98 8.52 -11.45
N VAL A 237 -10.14 7.69 -12.07
CA VAL A 237 -9.81 7.82 -13.50
C VAL A 237 -11.02 7.37 -14.32
N THR A 238 -11.50 8.23 -15.22
CA THR A 238 -12.62 7.93 -16.13
C THR A 238 -12.16 7.14 -17.35
N ALA A 239 -13.12 6.65 -18.13
CA ALA A 239 -12.89 5.95 -19.40
C ALA A 239 -12.07 6.78 -20.42
N GLU A 240 -12.11 8.11 -20.30
CA GLU A 240 -11.35 9.06 -21.12
C GLU A 240 -9.91 9.26 -20.64
N GLY A 241 -9.51 8.68 -19.50
CA GLY A 241 -8.17 8.80 -18.94
C GLY A 241 -7.96 10.00 -18.00
N ARG A 242 -9.02 10.74 -17.65
CA ARG A 242 -8.91 11.92 -16.77
C ARG A 242 -9.31 11.57 -15.35
N VAL A 243 -8.71 12.22 -14.36
CA VAL A 243 -9.18 12.15 -12.98
C VAL A 243 -10.40 13.06 -12.83
N SER A 244 -11.56 12.51 -12.51
CA SER A 244 -12.78 13.26 -12.24
C SER A 244 -13.35 12.95 -10.86
N TRP A 245 -14.26 13.81 -10.41
CA TRP A 245 -15.08 13.57 -9.23
C TRP A 245 -16.48 13.21 -9.71
N ASP A 246 -16.84 11.93 -9.62
CA ASP A 246 -18.18 11.46 -9.94
C ASP A 246 -18.87 10.96 -8.67
N LYS A 247 -19.83 11.75 -8.18
CA LYS A 247 -20.61 11.43 -6.99
C LYS A 247 -21.70 10.40 -7.27
N GLU A 248 -22.13 10.20 -8.52
CA GLU A 248 -23.20 9.24 -8.84
C GLU A 248 -22.70 7.79 -8.77
N GLN A 249 -21.43 7.55 -9.04
CA GLN A 249 -20.81 6.24 -8.85
C GLN A 249 -20.59 5.84 -7.38
N ARG A 250 -20.69 6.79 -6.44
CA ARG A 250 -20.69 6.51 -4.99
C ARG A 250 -21.88 5.63 -4.58
N ASP A 251 -23.03 5.84 -5.22
CA ASP A 251 -24.31 5.23 -4.86
C ASP A 251 -24.61 3.98 -5.70
N TRP A 252 -23.58 3.20 -6.04
CA TRP A 252 -23.76 1.90 -6.70
C TRP A 252 -24.75 1.04 -5.90
N ARG A 253 -25.98 0.95 -6.43
CA ARG A 253 -26.99 0.00 -5.95
C ARG A 253 -26.48 -1.39 -6.27
N PRO A 254 -26.32 -2.31 -5.30
CA PRO A 254 -25.91 -3.67 -5.61
C PRO A 254 -26.85 -4.24 -6.66
N LEU A 255 -26.27 -4.87 -7.69
CA LEU A 255 -27.01 -5.58 -8.72
C LEU A 255 -28.10 -6.41 -8.04
N ARG A 256 -29.36 -6.21 -8.46
CA ARG A 256 -30.47 -7.08 -8.04
C ARG A 256 -30.06 -8.52 -8.37
N GLY A 257 -29.64 -9.28 -7.36
CA GLY A 257 -29.29 -10.69 -7.50
C GLY A 257 -28.00 -11.17 -6.82
N VAL A 258 -27.10 -10.30 -6.36
CA VAL A 258 -25.88 -10.74 -5.65
C VAL A 258 -26.01 -10.48 -4.16
N ARG A 259 -26.39 -11.51 -3.39
CA ARG A 259 -26.20 -11.52 -1.93
C ARG A 259 -24.72 -11.71 -1.65
N LEU A 260 -24.03 -10.65 -1.26
CA LEU A 260 -22.81 -10.76 -0.47
C LEU A 260 -23.20 -11.38 0.88
N LEU A 261 -22.86 -12.65 1.06
CA LEU A 261 -22.86 -13.27 2.38
C LEU A 261 -21.63 -12.72 3.11
N LEU A 262 -21.89 -11.83 4.07
CA LEU A 262 -20.96 -11.46 5.14
C LEU A 262 -20.78 -12.64 6.09
#